data_AF-A0A2N8MH43-F1
#
_entry.id   AF-A0A2N8MH43-F1
#
_cell.length_a   1.000
_cell.length_b   1.000
_cell.length_c   1.000
_cell.angle_alpha   90.00
_cell.angle_beta   90.00
_cell.angle_gamma   90.00
#
_symmetry.space_group_name_H-M   'P 1'
#
loop_
_entity.id
_entity.type
_entity.pdbx_description
1 polymer ?
#
loop_
_entity_poly.entity_id
_entity_poly.type
_entity_poly.pdbx_seq_one_letter_code
_entity_poly.pdbx_strand_id
1 'polypeptide(L)'
;MTGPAVAPLGANPASGAATLKQLLDVWDLAAERMIIAVARRLARGITTDGWAERKARETLALRDELRAIMARLDITSPRLVEQALADAYLIGQRAGQTLDRPLESRPELVQTLARRYVEQLHGTHVPIVRAHEDVYRRATTEAELLMQTGTMVRRDAVAQVVDRLLVSGHDRFPDKAGRHWHLDAYARMAGRTIAGQSVVQGQLDEMVAEGRDVVVISDSPRECKLCRPWEGRLLSITGKSVGQDVNGHRVGRTVAEARLGGLWHPNCTHRADPVSALTRIRPAKSDPEGYEQTQKLRKLERKSRELKRRESAAAELGDTPTARKLRAEIRDNSAAIKAHADAAGLKRRTDRERGPIPTSTRRAPAARPAPEQRARPTGDEVPTIVLMEIGRDEATRVAREHAERIAPEPVDLVALSDADLEEHLTRVSQTDDFDALEAAIVEMERRESAAPPVDAKQQAADEREQQQWEQFEKLIDSGWDEESAAAEAYGRSVEQQHRDRAIESLRARGYTGRGFDELARAAFRDVVYDQYLAAEDETRGHMLNAAGTAAGIDPHSLFGGNAARARKYASDELKEWWDNHGRITYDAYAADLLGDTEAARDARFKTGGEDWLR
;
A
#
# COMPACT_ATOMS: atom_id res chain seq x y z
N MET A 1 -12.22 50.42 10.17
CA MET A 1 -11.77 49.96 8.83
C MET A 1 -11.72 48.45 8.86
N THR A 2 -12.66 47.79 8.20
CA THR A 2 -12.57 46.35 7.92
C THR A 2 -11.42 46.12 6.95
N GLY A 3 -10.55 45.14 7.22
CA GLY A 3 -9.50 44.75 6.29
C GLY A 3 -10.08 44.29 4.95
N PRO A 4 -9.33 44.34 3.84
CA PRO A 4 -9.83 43.86 2.56
C PRO A 4 -10.23 42.39 2.69
N ALA A 5 -11.48 42.08 2.30
CA ALA A 5 -11.99 40.71 2.32
C ALA A 5 -11.07 39.82 1.48
N VAL A 6 -10.34 38.93 2.16
CA VAL A 6 -9.47 37.94 1.50
C VAL A 6 -10.39 36.92 0.86
N ALA A 7 -10.26 36.71 -0.45
CA ALA A 7 -11.01 35.68 -1.15
C ALA A 7 -10.80 34.31 -0.48
N PRO A 8 -11.84 33.47 -0.35
CA PRO A 8 -11.70 32.17 0.30
C PRO A 8 -10.61 31.37 -0.41
N LEU A 9 -9.66 30.85 0.37
CA LEU A 9 -8.62 29.97 -0.13
C LEU A 9 -9.15 28.54 -0.11
N GLY A 10 -8.83 27.76 -1.15
CA GLY A 10 -9.15 26.34 -1.19
C GLY A 10 -8.36 25.54 -0.15
N ALA A 11 -8.62 24.24 -0.09
CA ALA A 11 -7.84 23.37 0.77
C ALA A 11 -6.43 23.14 0.21
N ASN A 12 -5.44 23.12 1.09
CA ASN A 12 -4.09 22.67 0.74
C ASN A 12 -4.03 21.15 0.77
N PRO A 13 -3.67 20.43 -0.31
CA PRO A 13 -3.57 18.96 -0.31
C PRO A 13 -2.66 18.40 0.80
N ALA A 14 -1.72 19.21 1.31
CA ALA A 14 -0.87 18.83 2.42
C ALA A 14 -1.58 18.75 3.78
N SER A 15 -2.83 19.24 3.92
CA SER A 15 -3.64 19.12 5.15
C SER A 15 -4.07 17.68 5.41
N GLY A 16 -4.47 16.94 4.37
CA GLY A 16 -4.84 15.52 4.46
C GLY A 16 -3.68 14.63 4.94
N ALA A 17 -2.44 15.11 4.87
CA ALA A 17 -1.33 14.39 5.46
C ALA A 17 -1.25 14.46 7.01
N ALA A 18 -2.09 15.27 7.66
CA ALA A 18 -2.22 15.29 9.12
C ALA A 18 -3.13 14.17 9.63
N THR A 19 -4.20 13.82 8.89
CA THR A 19 -5.15 12.77 9.26
C THR A 19 -4.49 11.39 9.28
N LEU A 20 -3.58 11.15 8.32
CA LEU A 20 -2.77 9.93 8.21
C LEU A 20 -1.79 9.67 9.35
N LYS A 21 -1.63 10.58 10.34
CA LYS A 21 -0.54 10.48 11.33
C LYS A 21 -0.53 9.12 12.04
N GLN A 22 -1.68 8.63 12.50
CA GLN A 22 -1.76 7.36 13.22
C GLN A 22 -1.36 6.18 12.32
N LEU A 23 -1.86 6.14 11.08
CA LEU A 23 -1.48 5.13 10.09
C LEU A 23 0.03 5.12 9.86
N LEU A 24 0.63 6.30 9.61
CA LEU A 24 2.05 6.39 9.32
C LEU A 24 2.94 6.02 10.51
N ASP A 25 2.55 6.38 11.74
CA ASP A 25 3.27 5.96 12.95
C ASP A 25 3.26 4.42 13.12
N VAL A 26 2.14 3.75 12.77
CA VAL A 26 2.02 2.27 12.81
C VAL A 26 2.89 1.60 11.75
N TRP A 27 2.93 2.14 10.53
CA TRP A 27 3.76 1.63 9.43
C TRP A 27 5.26 1.91 9.63
N ASP A 28 5.63 3.05 10.21
CA ASP A 28 7.00 3.37 10.65
C ASP A 28 7.49 2.35 11.69
N LEU A 29 6.66 2.02 12.67
CA LEU A 29 6.97 1.02 13.71
C LEU A 29 7.06 -0.41 13.15
N ALA A 30 6.27 -0.77 12.14
CA ALA A 30 6.37 -2.08 11.50
C ALA A 30 7.68 -2.23 10.71
N ALA A 31 8.07 -1.22 9.92
CA ALA A 31 9.34 -1.20 9.20
C ALA A 31 10.54 -1.34 10.16
N GLU A 32 10.51 -0.63 11.30
CA GLU A 32 11.47 -0.79 12.39
C GLU A 32 11.52 -2.22 12.95
N ARG A 33 10.36 -2.80 13.27
CA ARG A 33 10.28 -4.15 13.85
C ARG A 33 10.81 -5.23 12.91
N MET A 34 10.63 -5.08 11.60
CA MET A 34 11.18 -6.02 10.62
C MET A 34 12.71 -6.02 10.62
N ILE A 35 13.35 -4.84 10.54
CA ILE A 35 14.82 -4.78 10.55
C ILE A 35 15.41 -5.18 11.91
N ILE A 36 14.75 -4.83 13.02
CA ILE A 36 15.12 -5.29 14.36
C ILE A 36 14.97 -6.82 14.46
N ALA A 37 13.94 -7.45 13.87
CA ALA A 37 13.80 -8.91 13.88
C ALA A 37 14.96 -9.62 13.18
N VAL A 38 15.39 -9.10 12.01
CA VAL A 38 16.58 -9.59 11.30
C VAL A 38 17.84 -9.46 12.16
N ALA A 39 18.14 -8.25 12.65
CA ALA A 39 19.37 -7.99 13.41
C ALA A 39 19.43 -8.75 14.74
N ARG A 40 18.34 -8.75 15.51
CA ARG A 40 18.18 -9.50 16.77
C ARG A 40 18.36 -11.00 16.58
N ARG A 41 17.90 -11.58 15.47
CA ARG A 41 18.11 -13.01 15.19
C ARG A 41 19.54 -13.33 14.79
N LEU A 42 20.20 -12.48 14.02
CA LEU A 42 21.63 -12.63 13.71
C LEU A 42 22.49 -12.53 14.98
N ALA A 43 22.16 -11.61 15.90
CA ALA A 43 22.85 -11.43 17.18
C ALA A 43 22.76 -12.63 18.14
N ARG A 44 21.66 -13.40 18.11
CA ARG A 44 21.44 -14.57 18.99
C ARG A 44 22.47 -15.66 18.71
N GLY A 45 23.29 -16.01 19.72
CA GLY A 45 24.29 -17.07 19.59
C GLY A 45 25.47 -16.72 18.68
N ILE A 46 25.71 -15.43 18.38
CA ILE A 46 26.79 -14.97 17.49
C ILE A 46 28.21 -15.38 17.94
N THR A 47 28.37 -15.82 19.19
CA THR A 47 29.64 -16.30 19.75
C THR A 47 29.76 -17.82 19.84
N THR A 48 28.70 -18.58 19.52
CA THR A 48 28.68 -20.06 19.65
C THR A 48 28.99 -20.73 18.32
N ASP A 49 29.80 -21.79 18.33
CA ASP A 49 30.28 -22.45 17.10
C ASP A 49 29.16 -23.18 16.36
N GLY A 50 29.25 -23.24 15.02
CA GLY A 50 28.14 -23.66 14.16
C GLY A 50 26.99 -22.63 14.11
N TRP A 51 27.31 -21.33 14.16
CA TRP A 51 26.32 -20.25 14.16
C TRP A 51 25.54 -20.20 12.85
N ALA A 52 26.22 -20.26 11.70
CA ALA A 52 25.60 -20.18 10.38
C ALA A 52 24.57 -21.29 10.14
N GLU A 53 24.86 -22.52 10.55
CA GLU A 53 23.99 -23.70 10.41
C GLU A 53 22.76 -23.65 11.32
N ARG A 54 22.85 -22.93 12.44
CA ARG A 54 21.66 -22.60 13.27
C ARG A 54 20.84 -21.49 12.64
N LYS A 55 21.46 -20.45 12.09
CA LYS A 55 20.74 -19.35 11.40
C LYS A 55 20.03 -19.81 10.13
N ALA A 56 20.65 -20.68 9.34
CA ALA A 56 19.99 -21.33 8.20
C ALA A 56 18.67 -22.03 8.62
N ARG A 57 18.67 -22.73 9.76
CA ARG A 57 17.48 -23.39 10.33
C ARG A 57 16.45 -22.42 10.94
N GLU A 58 16.87 -21.23 11.38
CA GLU A 58 15.97 -20.19 11.92
C GLU A 58 15.20 -19.41 10.84
N THR A 59 15.48 -19.61 9.54
CA THR A 59 14.90 -18.85 8.42
C THR A 59 13.36 -18.86 8.41
N LEU A 60 12.73 -20.02 8.62
CA LEU A 60 11.26 -20.12 8.70
C LEU A 60 10.72 -19.32 9.88
N ALA A 61 11.34 -19.47 11.06
CA ALA A 61 10.92 -18.73 12.26
C ALA A 61 11.13 -17.20 12.14
N LEU A 62 12.07 -16.72 11.29
CA LEU A 62 12.15 -15.31 10.90
C LEU A 62 10.98 -14.95 9.97
N ARG A 63 10.75 -15.71 8.91
CA ARG A 63 9.66 -15.47 7.95
C ARG A 63 8.31 -15.35 8.65
N ASP A 64 8.04 -16.21 9.62
CA ASP A 64 6.78 -16.18 10.39
C ASP A 64 6.70 -14.99 11.35
N GLU A 65 7.82 -14.55 11.95
CA GLU A 65 7.88 -13.30 12.73
C GLU A 65 7.64 -12.07 11.84
N LEU A 66 8.21 -12.03 10.63
CA LEU A 66 8.00 -10.95 9.66
C LEU A 66 6.53 -10.92 9.16
N ARG A 67 5.95 -12.08 8.85
CA ARG A 67 4.51 -12.23 8.51
C ARG A 67 3.62 -11.77 9.65
N ALA A 68 3.91 -12.13 10.90
CA ALA A 68 3.15 -11.70 12.06
C ALA A 68 3.22 -10.18 12.30
N ILE A 69 4.29 -9.50 11.86
CA ILE A 69 4.36 -8.03 11.86
C ILE A 69 3.42 -7.45 10.79
N MET A 70 3.37 -8.04 9.59
CA MET A 70 2.46 -7.60 8.50
C MET A 70 0.99 -7.89 8.81
N ALA A 71 0.64 -9.06 9.34
CA ALA A 71 -0.73 -9.41 9.70
C ALA A 71 -1.35 -8.44 10.74
N ARG A 72 -0.52 -7.84 11.61
CA ARG A 72 -0.97 -6.78 12.54
C ARG A 72 -1.26 -5.46 11.81
N LEU A 73 -0.58 -5.18 10.69
CA LEU A 73 -0.93 -4.07 9.80
C LEU A 73 -2.24 -4.35 9.06
N ASP A 74 -2.46 -5.58 8.58
CA ASP A 74 -3.69 -5.96 7.87
C ASP A 74 -4.93 -5.73 8.76
N ILE A 75 -4.88 -6.08 10.05
CA ILE A 75 -5.97 -5.84 11.02
C ILE A 75 -6.18 -4.34 11.29
N THR A 76 -5.11 -3.56 11.42
CA THR A 76 -5.19 -2.17 11.91
C THR A 76 -5.39 -1.14 10.80
N SER A 77 -4.87 -1.40 9.60
CA SER A 77 -4.81 -0.41 8.52
C SER A 77 -6.16 -0.04 7.92
N PRO A 78 -7.12 -0.94 7.67
CA PRO A 78 -8.39 -0.60 7.02
C PRO A 78 -9.14 0.52 7.74
N ARG A 79 -9.38 0.36 9.05
CA ARG A 79 -10.06 1.36 9.88
C ARG A 79 -9.31 2.70 9.94
N LEU A 80 -7.98 2.65 10.05
CA LEU A 80 -7.16 3.87 10.08
C LEU A 80 -7.12 4.59 8.72
N VAL A 81 -7.17 3.84 7.62
CA VAL A 81 -7.26 4.39 6.26
C VAL A 81 -8.62 5.05 6.05
N GLU A 82 -9.72 4.34 6.33
CA GLU A 82 -11.08 4.87 6.16
C GLU A 82 -11.29 6.15 6.96
N GLN A 83 -10.95 6.13 8.25
CA GLN A 83 -11.01 7.31 9.12
C GLN A 83 -10.18 8.48 8.56
N ALA A 84 -8.91 8.23 8.18
CA ALA A 84 -8.03 9.28 7.69
C ALA A 84 -8.47 9.86 6.33
N LEU A 85 -9.13 9.06 5.48
CA LEU A 85 -9.69 9.52 4.21
C LEU A 85 -11.03 10.25 4.38
N ALA A 86 -11.88 9.82 5.33
CA ALA A 86 -13.08 10.54 5.71
C ALA A 86 -12.75 11.95 6.25
N ASP A 87 -11.81 12.03 7.20
CA ASP A 87 -11.32 13.30 7.74
C ASP A 87 -10.72 14.20 6.64
N ALA A 88 -9.94 13.60 5.72
CA ALA A 88 -9.34 14.32 4.60
C ALA A 88 -10.41 14.88 3.64
N TYR A 89 -11.42 14.08 3.29
CA TYR A 89 -12.52 14.49 2.44
C TYR A 89 -13.36 15.61 3.09
N LEU A 90 -13.65 15.50 4.39
CA LEU A 90 -14.37 16.50 5.18
C LEU A 90 -13.60 17.83 5.30
N ILE A 91 -12.27 17.81 5.42
CA ILE A 91 -11.43 19.01 5.31
C ILE A 91 -11.60 19.66 3.94
N GLY A 92 -11.70 18.86 2.88
CA GLY A 92 -12.02 19.31 1.53
C GLY A 92 -13.36 20.02 1.46
N GLN A 93 -14.43 19.35 1.87
CA GLN A 93 -15.79 19.88 1.86
C GLN A 93 -15.89 21.22 2.59
N ARG A 94 -15.39 21.32 3.83
CA ARG A 94 -15.39 22.58 4.60
C ARG A 94 -14.66 23.74 3.93
N ALA A 95 -13.65 23.47 3.10
CA ALA A 95 -12.96 24.49 2.32
C ALA A 95 -13.64 24.80 0.97
N GLY A 96 -14.51 23.90 0.50
CA GLY A 96 -15.37 24.12 -0.65
C GLY A 96 -16.55 25.00 -0.28
N GLN A 97 -17.21 24.68 0.83
CA GLN A 97 -18.47 25.23 1.32
C GLN A 97 -18.47 26.76 1.44
N THR A 98 -19.57 27.39 1.01
CA THR A 98 -19.84 28.82 1.21
C THR A 98 -21.24 29.10 1.75
N LEU A 99 -22.18 28.16 1.62
CA LEU A 99 -23.52 28.23 2.17
C LEU A 99 -23.55 27.53 3.55
N ASP A 100 -24.22 28.14 4.52
CA ASP A 100 -24.44 27.52 5.83
C ASP A 100 -25.51 26.43 5.70
N ARG A 101 -25.05 25.20 5.44
CA ARG A 101 -25.88 24.02 5.19
C ARG A 101 -25.22 22.76 5.77
N PRO A 102 -25.98 21.69 6.05
CA PRO A 102 -25.39 20.38 6.30
C PRO A 102 -24.53 19.92 5.11
N LEU A 103 -23.32 19.46 5.41
CA LEU A 103 -22.46 18.81 4.42
C LEU A 103 -23.01 17.42 4.08
N GLU A 104 -23.01 17.11 2.78
CA GLU A 104 -23.48 15.80 2.30
C GLU A 104 -22.43 14.73 2.59
N SER A 105 -22.78 13.70 3.36
CA SER A 105 -21.88 12.56 3.61
C SER A 105 -21.80 11.67 2.36
N ARG A 106 -20.60 11.24 1.98
CA ARG A 106 -20.37 10.33 0.84
C ARG A 106 -19.52 9.10 1.25
N PRO A 107 -20.05 8.23 2.14
CA PRO A 107 -19.29 7.11 2.70
C PRO A 107 -18.81 6.15 1.61
N GLU A 108 -19.66 5.80 0.64
CA GLU A 108 -19.37 4.92 -0.50
C GLU A 108 -18.07 5.29 -1.25
N LEU A 109 -17.88 6.59 -1.53
CA LEU A 109 -16.70 7.09 -2.22
C LEU A 109 -15.44 6.94 -1.36
N VAL A 110 -15.54 7.27 -0.07
CA VAL A 110 -14.43 7.15 0.88
C VAL A 110 -14.05 5.69 1.09
N GLN A 111 -15.03 4.79 1.24
CA GLN A 111 -14.83 3.35 1.37
C GLN A 111 -14.21 2.72 0.12
N THR A 112 -14.66 3.14 -1.08
CA THR A 112 -14.06 2.70 -2.34
C THR A 112 -12.59 3.11 -2.46
N LEU A 113 -12.26 4.35 -2.09
CA LEU A 113 -10.88 4.85 -2.06
C LEU A 113 -10.04 4.15 -0.99
N ALA A 114 -10.63 3.90 0.19
CA ALA A 114 -9.99 3.19 1.30
C ALA A 114 -9.64 1.75 0.91
N ARG A 115 -10.61 0.99 0.41
CA ARG A 115 -10.46 -0.41 -0.04
C ARG A 115 -9.34 -0.54 -1.07
N ARG A 116 -9.35 0.30 -2.12
CA ARG A 116 -8.31 0.33 -3.14
C ARG A 116 -6.91 0.62 -2.57
N TYR A 117 -6.81 1.51 -1.58
CA TYR A 117 -5.53 1.83 -0.96
C TYR A 117 -5.04 0.70 -0.02
N VAL A 118 -5.96 0.06 0.71
CA VAL A 118 -5.69 -1.12 1.53
C VAL A 118 -5.18 -2.28 0.66
N GLU A 119 -5.84 -2.59 -0.46
CA GLU A 119 -5.37 -3.58 -1.45
C GLU A 119 -3.97 -3.26 -1.98
N GLN A 120 -3.70 -1.98 -2.29
CA GLN A 120 -2.40 -1.51 -2.74
C GLN A 120 -1.31 -1.69 -1.65
N LEU A 121 -1.65 -1.54 -0.36
CA LEU A 121 -0.76 -1.78 0.76
C LEU A 121 -0.52 -3.28 0.99
N HIS A 122 -1.56 -4.11 0.97
CA HIS A 122 -1.46 -5.56 1.10
C HIS A 122 -0.53 -6.17 0.03
N GLY A 123 -0.59 -5.65 -1.21
CA GLY A 123 0.32 -6.04 -2.29
C GLY A 123 1.82 -5.83 -2.01
N THR A 124 2.18 -5.05 -0.97
CA THR A 124 3.57 -4.86 -0.54
C THR A 124 4.07 -5.94 0.43
N HIS A 125 3.17 -6.70 1.07
CA HIS A 125 3.49 -7.57 2.22
C HIS A 125 4.39 -8.77 1.85
N VAL A 126 4.12 -9.45 0.74
CA VAL A 126 4.98 -10.57 0.29
C VAL A 126 6.36 -10.06 -0.18
N PRO A 127 6.48 -9.03 -1.04
CA PRO A 127 7.78 -8.48 -1.43
C PRO A 127 8.65 -7.98 -0.26
N ILE A 128 8.08 -7.26 0.72
CA ILE A 128 8.87 -6.73 1.85
C ILE A 128 9.37 -7.84 2.78
N VAL A 129 8.58 -8.89 3.01
CA VAL A 129 8.99 -10.06 3.80
C VAL A 129 10.14 -10.79 3.11
N ARG A 130 10.04 -11.03 1.80
CA ARG A 130 11.13 -11.65 1.00
C ARG A 130 12.42 -10.84 1.06
N ALA A 131 12.35 -9.52 0.90
CA ALA A 131 13.51 -8.64 0.98
C ALA A 131 14.25 -8.76 2.34
N HIS A 132 13.52 -8.78 3.46
CA HIS A 132 14.11 -8.94 4.80
C HIS A 132 14.66 -10.35 5.06
N GLU A 133 14.03 -11.38 4.50
CA GLU A 133 14.55 -12.75 4.54
C GLU A 133 15.85 -12.88 3.73
N ASP A 134 15.95 -12.25 2.56
CA ASP A 134 17.17 -12.22 1.76
C ASP A 134 18.30 -11.45 2.44
N VAL A 135 18.02 -10.34 3.12
CA VAL A 135 19.02 -9.66 3.96
C VAL A 135 19.54 -10.60 5.05
N TYR A 136 18.66 -11.34 5.74
CA TYR A 136 19.08 -12.30 6.77
C TYR A 136 19.92 -13.45 6.23
N ARG A 137 19.51 -14.05 5.11
CA ARG A 137 20.20 -15.15 4.44
C ARG A 137 21.59 -14.71 3.96
N ARG A 138 21.67 -13.61 3.21
CA ARG A 138 22.95 -13.02 2.75
C ARG A 138 23.83 -12.63 3.92
N ALA A 139 23.28 -12.00 4.96
CA ALA A 139 24.03 -11.60 6.14
C ALA A 139 24.64 -12.80 6.88
N THR A 140 23.95 -13.93 6.92
CA THR A 140 24.47 -15.17 7.51
C THR A 140 25.69 -15.67 6.72
N THR A 141 25.57 -15.83 5.40
CA THR A 141 26.67 -16.33 4.55
C THR A 141 27.86 -15.38 4.48
N GLU A 142 27.63 -14.08 4.22
CA GLU A 142 28.71 -13.09 4.08
C GLU A 142 29.43 -12.81 5.40
N ALA A 143 28.74 -12.84 6.55
CA ALA A 143 29.39 -12.63 7.83
C ALA A 143 30.23 -13.85 8.25
N GLU A 144 29.78 -15.07 7.97
CA GLU A 144 30.57 -16.29 8.21
C GLU A 144 31.91 -16.26 7.46
N LEU A 145 31.89 -15.91 6.16
CA LEU A 145 33.11 -15.74 5.35
C LEU A 145 34.06 -14.69 5.95
N LEU A 146 33.53 -13.57 6.46
CA LEU A 146 34.37 -12.55 7.14
C LEU A 146 34.93 -13.05 8.48
N MET A 147 34.17 -13.82 9.25
CA MET A 147 34.63 -14.40 10.51
C MET A 147 35.79 -15.39 10.29
N GLN A 148 35.75 -16.17 9.21
CA GLN A 148 36.81 -17.12 8.85
C GLN A 148 38.15 -16.45 8.54
N THR A 149 38.17 -15.15 8.21
CA THR A 149 39.43 -14.40 8.07
C THR A 149 40.19 -14.20 9.40
N GLY A 150 39.51 -14.35 10.54
CA GLY A 150 40.07 -14.09 11.87
C GLY A 150 40.37 -12.62 12.18
N THR A 151 40.15 -11.69 11.24
CA THR A 151 40.54 -10.27 11.36
C THR A 151 39.57 -9.39 12.14
N MET A 152 38.34 -9.86 12.40
CA MET A 152 37.26 -9.06 12.98
C MET A 152 36.48 -9.83 14.05
N VAL A 153 35.93 -9.09 15.03
CA VAL A 153 35.01 -9.64 16.02
C VAL A 153 33.71 -10.06 15.32
N ARG A 154 33.16 -11.24 15.65
CA ARG A 154 31.95 -11.81 15.02
C ARG A 154 30.77 -10.81 14.93
N ARG A 155 30.55 -10.02 15.99
CA ARG A 155 29.53 -8.94 16.03
C ARG A 155 29.78 -7.81 15.04
N ASP A 156 31.04 -7.40 14.88
CA ASP A 156 31.43 -6.33 13.98
C ASP A 156 31.30 -6.76 12.51
N ALA A 157 31.65 -8.02 12.21
CA ALA A 157 31.44 -8.64 10.90
C ALA A 157 29.96 -8.63 10.50
N VAL A 158 29.05 -9.12 11.35
CA VAL A 158 27.60 -9.07 11.07
C VAL A 158 27.11 -7.64 10.94
N ALA A 159 27.53 -6.72 11.81
CA ALA A 159 27.07 -5.32 11.74
C ALA A 159 27.54 -4.63 10.46
N GLN A 160 28.77 -4.87 10.01
CA GLN A 160 29.30 -4.35 8.75
C GLN A 160 28.57 -4.94 7.53
N VAL A 161 28.26 -6.23 7.55
CA VAL A 161 27.53 -6.91 6.46
C VAL A 161 26.09 -6.39 6.37
N VAL A 162 25.35 -6.36 7.49
CA VAL A 162 23.99 -5.82 7.52
C VAL A 162 23.97 -4.36 7.04
N ASP A 163 24.89 -3.52 7.53
CA ASP A 163 25.00 -2.13 7.07
C ASP A 163 25.24 -2.01 5.56
N ARG A 164 26.11 -2.86 5.00
CA ARG A 164 26.37 -2.94 3.55
C ARG A 164 25.12 -3.35 2.77
N LEU A 165 24.41 -4.40 3.21
CA LEU A 165 23.21 -4.90 2.54
C LEU A 165 22.07 -3.86 2.54
N LEU A 166 21.93 -3.08 3.62
CA LEU A 166 21.00 -1.95 3.70
C LEU A 166 21.41 -0.78 2.79
N VAL A 167 22.71 -0.47 2.68
CA VAL A 167 23.21 0.54 1.73
C VAL A 167 22.94 0.12 0.28
N SER A 168 23.14 -1.15 -0.05
CA SER A 168 22.75 -1.75 -1.34
C SER A 168 21.23 -1.80 -1.56
N GLY A 169 20.43 -1.60 -0.51
CA GLY A 169 18.97 -1.58 -0.57
C GLY A 169 18.30 -2.94 -0.66
N HIS A 170 18.93 -4.01 -0.17
CA HIS A 170 18.35 -5.36 -0.19
C HIS A 170 17.14 -5.50 0.76
N ASP A 171 16.91 -4.56 1.68
CA ASP A 171 15.69 -4.45 2.50
C ASP A 171 14.50 -3.79 1.76
N ARG A 172 14.71 -3.34 0.52
CA ARG A 172 13.72 -2.59 -0.27
C ARG A 172 13.04 -3.48 -1.30
N PHE A 173 11.72 -3.34 -1.42
CA PHE A 173 10.93 -4.07 -2.41
C PHE A 173 10.69 -3.21 -3.67
N PRO A 174 10.61 -3.82 -4.87
CA PRO A 174 10.20 -3.11 -6.08
C PRO A 174 8.69 -2.82 -6.09
N ASP A 175 8.29 -1.66 -6.59
CA ASP A 175 6.91 -1.41 -7.00
C ASP A 175 6.65 -1.87 -8.45
N LYS A 176 5.39 -1.75 -8.91
CA LYS A 176 4.98 -2.08 -10.29
C LYS A 176 5.70 -1.29 -11.40
N ALA A 177 6.52 -0.29 -11.05
CA ALA A 177 7.32 0.50 -11.97
C ALA A 177 8.84 0.28 -11.77
N GLY A 178 9.24 -0.82 -11.10
CA GLY A 178 10.63 -1.19 -10.86
C GLY A 178 11.36 -0.31 -9.84
N ARG A 179 10.66 0.57 -9.12
CA ARG A 179 11.30 1.48 -8.14
C ARG A 179 11.39 0.77 -6.79
N HIS A 180 12.57 0.77 -6.19
CA HIS A 180 12.80 0.14 -4.88
C HIS A 180 12.41 1.07 -3.73
N TRP A 181 11.52 0.61 -2.84
CA TRP A 181 11.01 1.36 -1.70
C TRP A 181 11.30 0.67 -0.36
N HIS A 182 11.55 1.47 0.67
CA HIS A 182 11.31 1.03 2.05
C HIS A 182 9.82 1.09 2.36
N LEU A 183 9.35 0.19 3.23
CA LEU A 183 7.96 0.07 3.64
C LEU A 183 7.36 1.40 4.12
N ASP A 184 8.07 2.10 5.03
CA ASP A 184 7.65 3.41 5.56
C ASP A 184 7.63 4.51 4.48
N ALA A 185 8.54 4.44 3.51
CA ALA A 185 8.65 5.42 2.46
C ALA A 185 7.49 5.27 1.46
N TYR A 186 7.11 4.02 1.15
CA TYR A 186 5.98 3.71 0.28
C TYR A 186 4.65 4.12 0.91
N ALA A 187 4.34 3.64 2.13
CA ALA A 187 3.10 3.98 2.84
C ALA A 187 2.94 5.51 3.02
N ARG A 188 4.04 6.20 3.36
CA ARG A 188 4.07 7.67 3.46
C ARG A 188 3.88 8.37 2.12
N MET A 189 4.38 7.82 1.01
CA MET A 189 4.23 8.41 -0.32
C MET A 189 2.80 8.20 -0.85
N ALA A 190 2.33 6.95 -0.84
CA ALA A 190 1.01 6.58 -1.35
C ALA A 190 -0.10 7.22 -0.51
N GLY A 191 -0.06 7.06 0.82
CA GLY A 191 -1.03 7.64 1.75
C GLY A 191 -1.16 9.16 1.59
N ARG A 192 -0.05 9.90 1.60
CA ARG A 192 -0.06 11.37 1.41
C ARG A 192 -0.63 11.78 0.05
N THR A 193 -0.52 10.93 -0.96
CA THR A 193 -1.08 11.17 -2.29
C THR A 193 -2.59 11.00 -2.26
N ILE A 194 -3.09 9.86 -1.77
CA ILE A 194 -4.54 9.61 -1.72
C ILE A 194 -5.27 10.56 -0.77
N ALA A 195 -4.74 10.85 0.43
CA ALA A 195 -5.37 11.83 1.33
C ALA A 195 -5.36 13.25 0.76
N GLY A 196 -4.29 13.65 0.06
CA GLY A 196 -4.24 14.94 -0.64
C GLY A 196 -5.25 15.02 -1.79
N GLN A 197 -5.45 13.91 -2.51
CA GLN A 197 -6.49 13.79 -3.54
C GLN A 197 -7.90 13.82 -2.92
N SER A 198 -8.14 13.16 -1.78
CA SER A 198 -9.42 13.20 -1.05
C SER A 198 -9.78 14.61 -0.58
N VAL A 199 -8.81 15.37 -0.04
CA VAL A 199 -8.99 16.80 0.30
C VAL A 199 -9.42 17.60 -0.91
N VAL A 200 -8.75 17.45 -2.05
CA VAL A 200 -9.11 18.18 -3.27
C VAL A 200 -10.48 17.73 -3.78
N GLN A 201 -10.77 16.43 -3.77
CA GLN A 201 -12.02 15.89 -4.29
C GLN A 201 -13.22 16.37 -3.47
N GLY A 202 -13.17 16.29 -2.14
CA GLY A 202 -14.24 16.79 -1.27
C GLY A 202 -14.49 18.29 -1.44
N GLN A 203 -13.45 19.07 -1.73
CA GLN A 203 -13.61 20.50 -2.04
C GLN A 203 -14.35 20.72 -3.37
N LEU A 204 -13.93 20.01 -4.43
CA LEU A 204 -14.52 20.16 -5.76
C LEU A 204 -15.98 19.65 -5.80
N ASP A 205 -16.26 18.55 -5.10
CA ASP A 205 -17.59 17.97 -5.00
C ASP A 205 -18.56 18.91 -4.27
N GLU A 206 -18.11 19.55 -3.18
CA GLU A 206 -18.89 20.56 -2.45
C GLU A 206 -19.10 21.83 -3.30
N MET A 207 -18.09 22.26 -4.07
CA MET A 207 -18.25 23.37 -5.00
C MET A 207 -19.32 23.09 -6.07
N VAL A 208 -19.31 21.89 -6.66
CA VAL A 208 -20.31 21.48 -7.65
C VAL A 208 -21.70 21.35 -7.04
N ALA A 209 -21.81 20.86 -5.79
CA ALA A 209 -23.09 20.79 -5.06
C ALA A 209 -23.70 22.18 -4.81
N GLU A 210 -22.88 23.21 -4.56
CA GLU A 210 -23.30 24.61 -4.49
C GLU A 210 -23.38 25.31 -5.88
N GLY A 211 -23.29 24.57 -6.99
CA GLY A 211 -23.40 25.10 -8.36
C GLY A 211 -22.21 25.92 -8.85
N ARG A 212 -21.07 25.89 -8.14
CA ARG A 212 -19.83 26.62 -8.50
C ARG A 212 -18.90 25.73 -9.33
N ASP A 213 -18.73 26.07 -10.61
CA ASP A 213 -17.96 25.24 -11.56
C ASP A 213 -16.51 25.71 -11.80
N VAL A 214 -16.05 26.84 -11.23
CA VAL A 214 -14.77 27.46 -11.62
C VAL A 214 -13.81 27.62 -10.44
N VAL A 215 -12.58 27.15 -10.63
CA VAL A 215 -11.46 27.27 -9.68
C VAL A 215 -10.26 27.94 -10.35
N VAL A 216 -9.45 28.64 -9.56
CA VAL A 216 -8.12 29.13 -9.97
C VAL A 216 -7.04 28.34 -9.23
N ILE A 217 -6.02 27.85 -9.94
CA ILE A 217 -4.92 27.14 -9.29
C ILE A 217 -3.99 28.13 -8.61
N SER A 218 -3.77 27.93 -7.31
CA SER A 218 -2.91 28.81 -6.50
C SER A 218 -1.47 28.83 -7.02
N ASP A 219 -0.85 30.00 -7.08
CA ASP A 219 0.61 30.15 -7.05
C ASP A 219 1.12 29.50 -5.75
N SER A 220 1.84 28.38 -5.89
CA SER A 220 2.44 27.67 -4.76
C SER A 220 3.93 28.05 -4.72
N PRO A 221 4.45 28.53 -3.57
CA PRO A 221 5.88 28.75 -3.46
C PRO A 221 6.60 27.44 -3.81
N ARG A 222 7.56 27.53 -4.73
CA ARG A 222 8.44 26.42 -5.13
C ARG A 222 7.70 25.32 -5.88
N GLU A 223 6.94 25.74 -6.88
CA GLU A 223 6.32 24.91 -7.90
C GLU A 223 7.28 23.90 -8.55
N CYS A 224 6.71 22.77 -8.99
CA CYS A 224 7.42 21.78 -9.79
C CYS A 224 7.09 21.95 -11.29
N LYS A 225 7.92 21.36 -12.15
CA LYS A 225 7.74 21.39 -13.62
C LYS A 225 6.39 20.88 -14.14
N LEU A 226 5.67 20.03 -13.38
CA LEU A 226 4.37 19.50 -13.76
C LEU A 226 3.21 20.45 -13.40
N CYS A 227 3.33 21.19 -12.30
CA CYS A 227 2.29 22.13 -11.86
C CYS A 227 2.42 23.51 -12.51
N ARG A 228 3.64 23.94 -12.86
CA ARG A 228 3.91 25.26 -13.49
C ARG A 228 2.95 25.62 -14.63
N PRO A 229 2.59 24.72 -15.56
CA PRO A 229 1.66 25.06 -16.64
C PRO A 229 0.24 25.38 -16.16
N TRP A 230 -0.11 25.12 -14.91
CA TRP A 230 -1.47 25.24 -14.37
C TRP A 230 -1.65 26.43 -13.42
N GLU A 231 -0.58 26.97 -12.84
CA GLU A 231 -0.66 28.08 -11.87
C GLU A 231 -1.34 29.32 -12.46
N GLY A 232 -2.21 29.97 -11.67
CA GLY A 232 -2.96 31.15 -12.07
C GLY A 232 -4.01 30.91 -13.16
N ARG A 233 -4.16 29.69 -13.69
CA ARG A 233 -5.17 29.37 -14.72
C ARG A 233 -6.52 29.08 -14.09
N LEU A 234 -7.57 29.52 -14.78
CA LEU A 234 -8.95 29.15 -14.52
C LEU A 234 -9.26 27.78 -15.13
N LEU A 235 -9.80 26.89 -14.31
CA LEU A 235 -10.23 25.55 -14.70
C LEU A 235 -11.71 25.35 -14.34
N SER A 236 -12.44 24.69 -15.24
CA SER A 236 -13.82 24.24 -15.00
C SER A 236 -13.81 22.84 -14.36
N ILE A 237 -14.61 22.63 -13.32
CA ILE A 237 -14.67 21.36 -12.56
C ILE A 237 -15.41 20.29 -13.39
N THR A 238 -16.61 20.62 -13.88
CA THR A 238 -17.49 19.70 -14.64
C THR A 238 -17.32 19.79 -16.17
N GLY A 239 -16.58 20.79 -16.65
CA GLY A 239 -16.44 21.11 -18.08
C GLY A 239 -17.46 22.14 -18.60
N LYS A 240 -18.52 22.45 -17.85
CA LYS A 240 -19.62 23.33 -18.30
C LYS A 240 -19.20 24.79 -18.51
N SER A 241 -18.28 25.30 -17.68
CA SER A 241 -17.77 26.67 -17.79
C SER A 241 -16.57 26.84 -18.73
N VAL A 242 -16.12 25.82 -19.46
CA VAL A 242 -15.02 25.99 -20.43
C VAL A 242 -15.39 27.00 -21.51
N GLY A 243 -14.48 27.93 -21.80
CA GLY A 243 -14.69 29.02 -22.75
C GLY A 243 -15.43 30.25 -22.20
N GLN A 244 -16.02 30.18 -21.00
CA GLN A 244 -16.60 31.35 -20.33
C GLN A 244 -15.50 32.31 -19.88
N ASP A 245 -15.80 33.61 -19.90
CA ASP A 245 -14.91 34.66 -19.41
C ASP A 245 -15.33 35.08 -17.99
N VAL A 246 -14.47 34.81 -17.00
CA VAL A 246 -14.71 35.05 -15.56
C VAL A 246 -13.68 36.04 -15.04
N ASN A 247 -14.14 37.13 -14.43
CA ASN A 247 -13.30 38.25 -13.94
C ASN A 247 -12.32 38.80 -15.00
N GLY A 248 -12.68 38.75 -16.30
CA GLY A 248 -11.84 39.18 -17.42
C GLY A 248 -10.81 38.16 -17.91
N HIS A 249 -10.86 36.91 -17.41
CA HIS A 249 -10.00 35.82 -17.83
C HIS A 249 -10.82 34.63 -18.36
N ARG A 250 -10.38 34.02 -19.46
CA ARG A 250 -11.06 32.85 -20.04
C ARG A 250 -10.78 31.57 -19.25
N VAL A 251 -11.83 30.81 -18.96
CA VAL A 251 -11.73 29.44 -18.44
C VAL A 251 -11.22 28.53 -19.55
N GLY A 252 -9.95 28.14 -19.48
CA GLY A 252 -9.24 27.58 -20.63
C GLY A 252 -9.36 26.06 -20.80
N ARG A 253 -9.49 25.31 -19.69
CA ARG A 253 -9.43 23.83 -19.66
C ARG A 253 -10.24 23.27 -18.49
N THR A 254 -10.41 21.95 -18.46
CA THR A 254 -11.04 21.24 -17.33
C THR A 254 -10.04 20.88 -16.22
N VAL A 255 -10.57 20.67 -15.00
CA VAL A 255 -9.81 20.09 -13.88
C VAL A 255 -9.34 18.65 -14.19
N ALA A 256 -10.13 17.90 -14.97
CA ALA A 256 -9.76 16.56 -15.43
C ALA A 256 -8.53 16.57 -16.35
N GLU A 257 -8.48 17.48 -17.34
CA GLU A 257 -7.28 17.69 -18.17
C GLU A 257 -6.06 18.09 -17.33
N ALA A 258 -6.24 18.97 -16.34
CA ALA A 258 -5.13 19.40 -15.49
C ALA A 258 -4.55 18.23 -14.66
N ARG A 259 -5.42 17.37 -14.11
CA ARG A 259 -5.02 16.12 -13.44
C ARG A 259 -4.23 15.19 -14.37
N LEU A 260 -4.71 14.98 -15.60
CA LEU A 260 -3.99 14.20 -16.62
C LEU A 260 -2.65 14.84 -17.00
N GLY A 261 -2.58 16.17 -17.02
CA GLY A 261 -1.36 16.95 -17.21
C GLY A 261 -0.42 17.02 -16.00
N GLY A 262 -0.67 16.25 -14.94
CA GLY A 262 0.22 16.11 -13.78
C GLY A 262 -0.06 17.08 -12.61
N LEU A 263 -1.14 17.86 -12.63
CA LEU A 263 -1.59 18.61 -11.45
C LEU A 263 -2.00 17.64 -10.32
N TRP A 264 -1.68 18.00 -9.07
CA TRP A 264 -1.88 17.15 -7.88
C TRP A 264 -1.16 15.80 -7.91
N HIS A 265 0.01 15.75 -8.53
CA HIS A 265 0.99 14.67 -8.37
C HIS A 265 1.37 14.43 -6.88
N PRO A 266 2.04 13.31 -6.55
CA PRO A 266 2.51 13.03 -5.19
C PRO A 266 3.31 14.18 -4.55
N ASN A 267 2.90 14.60 -3.35
CA ASN A 267 3.44 15.76 -2.60
C ASN A 267 3.25 17.15 -3.23
N CYS A 268 2.33 17.31 -4.19
CA CYS A 268 1.85 18.61 -4.63
C CYS A 268 1.24 19.44 -3.46
N THR A 269 1.40 20.76 -3.51
CA THR A 269 0.87 21.73 -2.53
C THR A 269 -0.11 22.75 -3.12
N HIS A 270 -0.40 22.64 -4.41
CA HIS A 270 -1.31 23.52 -5.15
C HIS A 270 -2.76 23.35 -4.68
N ARG A 271 -3.41 24.48 -4.40
CA ARG A 271 -4.83 24.55 -4.07
C ARG A 271 -5.63 24.86 -5.34
N ALA A 272 -6.85 24.36 -5.40
CA ALA A 272 -7.88 24.95 -6.24
C ALA A 272 -8.57 26.04 -5.40
N ASP A 273 -8.19 27.31 -5.54
CA ASP A 273 -8.84 28.38 -4.82
C ASP A 273 -10.20 28.71 -5.50
N PRO A 274 -11.32 28.78 -4.76
CA PRO A 274 -12.63 29.14 -5.32
C PRO A 274 -12.63 30.53 -5.99
N VAL A 275 -13.30 30.63 -7.14
CA VAL A 275 -13.45 31.91 -7.84
C VAL A 275 -14.76 32.58 -7.45
N SER A 276 -14.63 33.83 -7.02
CA SER A 276 -15.73 34.75 -6.69
C SER A 276 -15.57 36.03 -7.51
N ALA A 277 -16.60 36.89 -7.54
CA ALA A 277 -16.52 38.21 -8.18
C ALA A 277 -15.39 39.12 -7.62
N LEU A 278 -14.89 38.82 -6.42
CA LEU A 278 -13.78 39.56 -5.78
C LEU A 278 -12.41 38.90 -5.98
N THR A 279 -12.34 37.69 -6.55
CA THR A 279 -11.10 36.94 -6.72
C THR A 279 -10.22 37.58 -7.80
N ARG A 280 -9.15 38.26 -7.37
CA ARG A 280 -8.13 38.85 -8.25
C ARG A 280 -7.10 37.80 -8.67
N ILE A 281 -7.14 37.39 -9.93
CA ILE A 281 -6.17 36.47 -10.51
C ILE A 281 -4.84 37.21 -10.68
N ARG A 282 -3.78 36.69 -10.07
CA ARG A 282 -2.41 37.24 -10.20
C ARG A 282 -1.60 36.33 -11.13
N PRO A 283 -0.70 36.89 -11.96
CA PRO A 283 0.26 36.08 -12.68
C PRO A 283 1.17 35.34 -11.70
N ALA A 284 1.37 34.05 -11.94
CA ALA A 284 2.22 33.18 -11.13
C ALA A 284 3.69 33.62 -11.16
N LYS A 285 4.40 33.46 -10.04
CA LYS A 285 5.83 33.77 -9.92
C LYS A 285 6.66 32.50 -9.78
N SER A 286 7.28 32.09 -10.87
CA SER A 286 8.23 30.96 -10.90
C SER A 286 9.39 31.17 -9.91
N ASP A 287 9.52 30.26 -8.93
CA ASP A 287 10.64 30.13 -7.98
C ASP A 287 11.34 28.76 -8.15
N PRO A 288 12.20 28.57 -9.16
CA PRO A 288 12.92 27.32 -9.36
C PRO A 288 13.97 27.07 -8.28
N GLU A 289 14.63 28.13 -7.80
CA GLU A 289 15.71 28.01 -6.82
C GLU A 289 15.19 27.50 -5.48
N GLY A 290 14.10 28.07 -4.96
CA GLY A 290 13.49 27.60 -3.72
C GLY A 290 13.02 26.14 -3.81
N TYR A 291 12.59 25.68 -4.99
CA TYR A 291 12.31 24.26 -5.24
C TYR A 291 13.57 23.41 -5.08
N GLU A 292 14.70 23.80 -5.70
CA GLU A 292 15.98 23.10 -5.51
C GLU A 292 16.44 23.10 -4.05
N GLN A 293 16.40 24.24 -3.35
CA GLN A 293 16.78 24.32 -1.93
C GLN A 293 15.88 23.41 -1.07
N THR A 294 14.59 23.28 -1.43
CA THR A 294 13.67 22.35 -0.78
C THR A 294 14.04 20.89 -1.10
N GLN A 295 14.39 20.55 -2.34
CA GLN A 295 14.83 19.20 -2.70
C GLN A 295 16.15 18.80 -2.02
N LYS A 296 17.09 19.73 -1.85
CA LYS A 296 18.32 19.54 -1.05
C LYS A 296 17.96 19.20 0.40
N LEU A 297 17.07 19.96 1.04
CA LEU A 297 16.56 19.63 2.38
C LEU A 297 15.89 18.25 2.42
N ARG A 298 15.05 17.91 1.42
CA ARG A 298 14.42 16.58 1.34
C ARG A 298 15.42 15.43 1.20
N LYS A 299 16.56 15.65 0.51
CA LYS A 299 17.64 14.67 0.41
C LYS A 299 18.30 14.42 1.78
N LEU A 300 18.52 15.47 2.55
CA LEU A 300 19.06 15.37 3.93
C LEU A 300 18.05 14.75 4.91
N GLU A 301 16.75 15.08 4.81
CA GLU A 301 15.66 14.43 5.56
C GLU A 301 15.65 12.91 5.27
N ARG A 302 15.71 12.50 3.99
CA ARG A 302 15.79 11.08 3.59
C ARG A 302 17.04 10.39 4.16
N LYS A 303 18.22 11.03 4.05
CA LYS A 303 19.47 10.50 4.60
C LYS A 303 19.39 10.33 6.13
N SER A 304 18.71 11.22 6.85
CA SER A 304 18.51 11.06 8.31
C SER A 304 17.71 9.81 8.66
N ARG A 305 16.63 9.52 7.93
CA ARG A 305 15.81 8.31 8.15
C ARG A 305 16.58 7.03 7.82
N GLU A 306 17.38 7.07 6.75
CA GLU A 306 18.24 5.95 6.34
C GLU A 306 19.30 5.60 7.38
N LEU A 307 20.00 6.62 7.87
CA LEU A 307 21.02 6.44 8.91
C LEU A 307 20.42 5.89 10.21
N LYS A 308 19.20 6.31 10.57
CA LYS A 308 18.48 5.80 11.74
C LYS A 308 18.09 4.33 11.58
N ARG A 309 17.53 3.92 10.42
CA ARG A 309 17.26 2.49 10.12
C ARG A 309 18.52 1.62 10.29
N ARG A 310 19.63 2.05 9.68
CA ARG A 310 20.92 1.37 9.77
C ARG A 310 21.44 1.29 11.21
N GLU A 311 21.29 2.38 11.98
CA GLU A 311 21.71 2.42 13.40
C GLU A 311 20.86 1.53 14.28
N SER A 312 19.53 1.46 14.08
CA SER A 312 18.64 0.52 14.77
C SER A 312 19.05 -0.94 14.53
N ALA A 313 19.44 -1.29 13.30
CA ALA A 313 19.95 -2.62 12.98
C ALA A 313 21.30 -2.89 13.67
N ALA A 314 22.23 -1.94 13.61
CA ALA A 314 23.56 -2.08 14.21
C ALA A 314 23.54 -2.11 15.75
N ALA A 315 22.58 -1.44 16.39
CA ALA A 315 22.45 -1.37 17.85
C ALA A 315 22.06 -2.71 18.48
N GLU A 316 21.24 -3.54 17.80
CA GLU A 316 20.88 -4.90 18.24
C GLU A 316 22.11 -5.84 18.30
N LEU A 317 23.20 -5.49 17.62
CA LEU A 317 24.47 -6.24 17.62
C LEU A 317 25.46 -5.74 18.69
N GLY A 318 25.07 -4.74 19.48
CA GLY A 318 25.89 -4.13 20.54
C GLY A 318 26.70 -2.91 20.07
N ASP A 319 27.66 -2.46 20.88
CA ASP A 319 28.48 -1.29 20.56
C ASP A 319 29.61 -1.63 19.56
N THR A 320 29.23 -1.84 18.31
CA THR A 320 30.15 -2.10 17.20
C THR A 320 30.76 -0.80 16.64
N PRO A 321 31.93 -0.85 15.97
CA PRO A 321 32.47 0.30 15.24
C PRO A 321 31.47 0.88 14.23
N THR A 322 30.68 0.01 13.59
CA THR A 322 29.59 0.37 12.67
C THR A 322 28.50 1.20 13.37
N ALA A 323 28.02 0.76 14.54
CA ALA A 323 27.05 1.52 15.33
C ALA A 323 27.61 2.90 15.76
N ARG A 324 28.87 2.95 16.23
CA ARG A 324 29.54 4.22 16.58
C ARG A 324 29.67 5.18 15.38
N LYS A 325 30.05 4.66 14.21
CA LYS A 325 30.12 5.41 12.94
C LYS A 325 28.75 5.96 12.54
N LEU A 326 27.71 5.14 12.54
CA LEU A 326 26.34 5.55 12.20
C LEU A 326 25.83 6.65 13.14
N ARG A 327 26.07 6.53 14.45
CA ARG A 327 25.72 7.60 15.41
C ARG A 327 26.48 8.90 15.17
N ALA A 328 27.70 8.87 14.63
CA ALA A 328 28.41 10.07 14.18
C ALA A 328 27.75 10.66 12.93
N GLU A 329 27.53 9.86 11.88
CA GLU A 329 26.87 10.30 10.64
C GLU A 329 25.47 10.89 10.89
N ILE A 330 24.71 10.39 11.87
CA ILE A 330 23.42 10.96 12.30
C ILE A 330 23.58 12.38 12.86
N ARG A 331 24.61 12.63 13.69
CA ARG A 331 24.90 13.96 14.24
C ARG A 331 25.31 14.93 13.14
N ASP A 332 26.21 14.50 12.26
CA ASP A 332 26.71 15.31 11.15
C ASP A 332 25.59 15.66 10.16
N ASN A 333 24.72 14.70 9.84
CA ASN A 333 23.54 14.96 9.01
C ASN A 333 22.52 15.87 9.70
N SER A 334 22.35 15.78 11.03
CA SER A 334 21.49 16.69 11.81
C SER A 334 22.03 18.14 11.80
N ALA A 335 23.37 18.29 11.87
CA ALA A 335 24.03 19.59 11.73
C ALA A 335 23.89 20.13 10.29
N ALA A 336 24.08 19.30 9.26
CA ALA A 336 23.89 19.67 7.87
C ALA A 336 22.44 20.08 7.55
N ILE A 337 21.43 19.37 8.11
CA ILE A 337 20.02 19.78 8.02
C ILE A 337 19.83 21.17 8.62
N LYS A 338 20.37 21.43 9.82
CA LYS A 338 20.26 22.73 10.47
C LYS A 338 20.90 23.83 9.61
N ALA A 339 22.17 23.67 9.23
CA ALA A 339 22.90 24.66 8.45
C ALA A 339 22.22 24.97 7.11
N HIS A 340 21.75 23.94 6.39
CA HIS A 340 21.01 24.14 5.13
C HIS A 340 19.65 24.80 5.35
N ALA A 341 18.94 24.43 6.42
CA ALA A 341 17.64 25.03 6.74
C ALA A 341 17.77 26.52 7.12
N ASP A 342 18.75 26.85 7.96
CA ASP A 342 19.03 28.23 8.38
C ASP A 342 19.48 29.08 7.18
N ALA A 343 20.41 28.57 6.36
CA ALA A 343 20.94 29.28 5.19
C ALA A 343 19.90 29.51 4.07
N ALA A 344 18.98 28.58 3.85
CA ALA A 344 17.94 28.68 2.81
C ALA A 344 16.58 29.22 3.33
N GLY A 345 16.51 29.70 4.58
CA GLY A 345 15.26 30.22 5.17
C GLY A 345 14.15 29.18 5.27
N LEU A 346 14.49 27.91 5.48
CA LEU A 346 13.56 26.78 5.49
C LEU A 346 13.19 26.39 6.92
N LYS A 347 11.89 26.20 7.19
CA LYS A 347 11.45 25.61 8.46
C LYS A 347 11.87 24.14 8.54
N ARG A 348 12.89 23.84 9.36
CA ARG A 348 13.27 22.47 9.75
C ARG A 348 12.05 21.74 10.35
N ARG A 349 11.86 20.48 9.95
CA ARG A 349 10.72 19.66 10.34
C ARG A 349 11.18 18.32 10.91
N THR A 350 11.37 18.30 12.23
CA THR A 350 11.86 17.13 12.98
C THR A 350 10.96 15.91 12.84
N ASP A 351 9.67 16.10 12.59
CA ASP A 351 8.71 15.03 12.26
C ASP A 351 9.12 14.23 11.00
N ARG A 352 9.75 14.89 10.02
CA ARG A 352 10.23 14.26 8.78
C ARG A 352 11.60 13.62 8.92
N GLU A 353 12.33 13.94 9.98
CA GLU A 353 13.62 13.35 10.30
C GLU A 353 13.47 12.08 11.16
N ARG A 354 12.27 11.80 11.69
CA ARG A 354 11.98 10.55 12.39
C ARG A 354 12.17 9.38 11.42
N GLY A 355 12.98 8.42 11.84
CA GLY A 355 12.92 7.06 11.33
C GLY A 355 12.28 6.16 12.40
N PRO A 356 12.59 4.87 12.40
CA PRO A 356 12.50 3.98 13.57
C PRO A 356 12.74 4.71 14.90
N ILE A 357 11.90 4.44 15.91
CA ILE A 357 12.00 4.97 17.28
C ILE A 357 12.65 3.88 18.14
N PRO A 358 13.98 3.89 18.33
CA PRO A 358 14.68 2.79 18.98
C PRO A 358 14.11 2.51 20.37
N THR A 359 13.75 1.24 20.60
CA THR A 359 13.03 0.74 21.79
C THR A 359 13.68 1.18 23.11
N SER A 360 15.01 1.35 23.14
CA SER A 360 15.79 1.84 24.28
C SER A 360 15.46 3.27 24.72
N THR A 361 14.77 4.06 23.91
CA THR A 361 14.40 5.46 24.22
C THR A 361 13.00 5.62 24.82
N ARG A 362 12.23 4.53 24.98
CA ARG A 362 10.98 4.54 25.78
C ARG A 362 11.27 4.57 27.28
N ARG A 363 11.76 5.71 27.76
CA ARG A 363 11.40 6.13 29.13
C ARG A 363 9.94 6.56 29.08
N ALA A 364 9.06 5.86 29.81
CA ALA A 364 7.69 6.32 30.01
C ALA A 364 7.73 7.77 30.51
N PRO A 365 6.91 8.69 29.98
CA PRO A 365 6.97 10.09 30.37
C PRO A 365 6.68 10.20 31.86
N ALA A 366 7.69 10.58 32.64
CA ALA A 366 7.51 10.84 34.06
C ALA A 366 6.52 11.99 34.20
N ALA A 367 5.41 11.73 34.87
CA ALA A 367 4.38 12.73 35.12
C ALA A 367 5.01 13.95 35.81
N ARG A 368 5.00 15.09 35.14
CA ARG A 368 5.36 16.37 35.77
C ARG A 368 4.16 16.82 36.60
N PRO A 369 4.33 17.15 37.90
CA PRO A 369 3.27 17.77 38.66
C PRO A 369 2.90 19.12 38.04
N ALA A 370 1.60 19.37 37.89
CA ALA A 370 1.08 20.64 37.39
C ALA A 370 1.12 21.72 38.50
N PRO A 371 1.30 23.00 38.15
CA PRO A 371 1.26 24.10 39.13
C PRO A 371 -0.18 24.39 39.56
N GLU A 372 -0.38 24.65 40.86
CA GLU A 372 -1.68 25.06 41.41
C GLU A 372 -2.16 26.40 40.83
N GLN A 373 -3.45 26.48 40.49
CA GLN A 373 -4.15 27.74 40.22
C GLN A 373 -5.41 27.85 41.07
N ARG A 374 -5.60 29.02 41.69
CA ARG A 374 -6.78 29.36 42.50
C ARG A 374 -8.02 29.60 41.61
N ALA A 375 -9.20 29.43 42.18
CA ALA A 375 -10.45 29.21 41.44
C ALA A 375 -11.19 30.48 40.99
N ARG A 376 -11.83 30.38 39.79
CA ARG A 376 -13.22 30.75 39.36
C ARG A 376 -13.81 32.15 39.73
N PRO A 377 -14.92 32.65 39.12
CA PRO A 377 -15.96 32.01 38.26
C PRO A 377 -16.16 32.75 36.90
N THR A 378 -17.10 32.51 35.96
CA THR A 378 -18.05 31.43 35.55
C THR A 378 -18.53 31.73 34.12
N GLY A 379 -19.09 30.76 33.37
CA GLY A 379 -19.81 31.00 32.10
C GLY A 379 -19.74 29.84 31.10
N ASP A 380 -20.70 28.93 31.20
CA ASP A 380 -21.00 27.73 30.40
C ASP A 380 -20.29 27.50 29.04
N GLU A 381 -19.44 26.45 28.99
CA GLU A 381 -19.21 25.61 27.81
C GLU A 381 -19.09 24.11 28.21
N VAL A 382 -19.37 23.25 27.23
CA VAL A 382 -19.60 21.79 27.27
C VAL A 382 -18.54 20.96 28.06
N PRO A 383 -18.94 19.95 28.88
CA PRO A 383 -18.00 19.10 29.60
C PRO A 383 -17.30 18.07 28.70
N THR A 384 -15.96 18.15 28.65
CA THR A 384 -15.10 17.05 28.19
C THR A 384 -14.93 16.03 29.32
N ILE A 385 -15.33 14.77 29.09
CA ILE A 385 -15.11 13.69 30.08
C ILE A 385 -13.63 13.29 30.09
N VAL A 386 -13.00 13.38 31.26
CA VAL A 386 -11.65 12.89 31.53
C VAL A 386 -11.75 11.58 32.30
N LEU A 387 -11.10 10.51 31.83
CA LEU A 387 -10.96 9.28 32.60
C LEU A 387 -10.14 9.55 33.87
N MET A 388 -10.72 9.23 35.04
CA MET A 388 -9.97 9.08 36.29
C MET A 388 -9.64 7.61 36.53
N GLU A 389 -8.43 7.33 37.03
CA GLU A 389 -8.03 6.00 37.50
C GLU A 389 -8.76 5.70 38.81
N ILE A 390 -9.68 4.73 38.79
CA ILE A 390 -10.35 4.22 39.99
C ILE A 390 -9.55 3.02 40.53
N GLY A 391 -9.23 3.04 41.83
CA GLY A 391 -8.55 1.94 42.49
C GLY A 391 -9.36 0.64 42.41
N ARG A 392 -8.68 -0.50 42.23
CA ARG A 392 -9.27 -1.79 41.85
C ARG A 392 -10.46 -2.22 42.73
N ASP A 393 -10.38 -1.98 44.03
CA ASP A 393 -11.39 -2.41 44.99
C ASP A 393 -12.63 -1.50 44.99
N GLU A 394 -12.43 -0.19 44.77
CA GLU A 394 -13.52 0.79 44.64
C GLU A 394 -14.22 0.64 43.27
N ALA A 395 -13.46 0.37 42.21
CA ALA A 395 -14.01 0.04 40.89
C ALA A 395 -14.88 -1.22 40.93
N THR A 396 -14.49 -2.24 41.71
CA THR A 396 -15.26 -3.49 41.86
C THR A 396 -16.56 -3.25 42.63
N ARG A 397 -16.54 -2.38 43.66
CA ARG A 397 -17.75 -1.97 44.39
C ARG A 397 -18.72 -1.19 43.51
N VAL A 398 -18.22 -0.15 42.82
CA VAL A 398 -19.04 0.68 41.92
C VAL A 398 -19.57 -0.14 40.74
N ALA A 399 -18.78 -1.07 40.18
CA ALA A 399 -19.26 -1.98 39.14
C ALA A 399 -20.39 -2.89 39.64
N ARG A 400 -20.31 -3.41 40.87
CA ARG A 400 -21.39 -4.25 41.45
C ARG A 400 -22.65 -3.44 41.76
N GLU A 401 -22.52 -2.26 42.37
CA GLU A 401 -23.63 -1.33 42.63
C GLU A 401 -24.25 -0.77 41.33
N HIS A 402 -23.51 -0.76 40.22
CA HIS A 402 -24.04 -0.40 38.90
C HIS A 402 -24.70 -1.59 38.19
N ALA A 403 -24.14 -2.79 38.28
CA ALA A 403 -24.74 -4.02 37.76
C ALA A 403 -26.06 -4.36 38.47
N GLU A 404 -26.12 -4.24 39.80
CA GLU A 404 -27.36 -4.40 40.59
C GLU A 404 -28.43 -3.32 40.26
N ARG A 405 -28.05 -2.21 39.60
CA ARG A 405 -28.95 -1.15 39.10
C ARG A 405 -29.33 -1.28 37.61
N ILE A 406 -28.70 -2.20 36.88
CA ILE A 406 -28.96 -2.48 35.46
C ILE A 406 -29.13 -4.00 35.29
N ALA A 407 -29.94 -4.61 36.17
CA ALA A 407 -30.58 -5.88 35.83
C ALA A 407 -31.76 -5.53 34.89
N PRO A 408 -31.77 -5.97 33.62
CA PRO A 408 -32.91 -5.74 32.75
C PRO A 408 -34.13 -6.46 33.29
N GLU A 409 -35.29 -5.80 33.31
CA GLU A 409 -36.57 -6.51 33.45
C GLU A 409 -36.74 -7.47 32.26
N PRO A 410 -37.38 -8.64 32.43
CA PRO A 410 -37.55 -9.62 31.36
C PRO A 410 -38.35 -9.01 30.21
N VAL A 411 -37.68 -8.78 29.08
CA VAL A 411 -38.30 -8.24 27.86
C VAL A 411 -38.93 -9.38 27.07
N ASP A 412 -40.21 -9.24 26.72
CA ASP A 412 -40.89 -10.18 25.83
C ASP A 412 -40.44 -9.94 24.37
N LEU A 413 -39.41 -10.68 23.95
CA LEU A 413 -38.80 -10.59 22.62
C LEU A 413 -39.80 -10.90 21.49
N VAL A 414 -40.82 -11.72 21.75
CA VAL A 414 -41.84 -12.09 20.76
C VAL A 414 -42.78 -10.91 20.48
N ALA A 415 -42.96 -10.02 21.46
CA ALA A 415 -43.81 -8.83 21.35
C ALA A 415 -43.12 -7.61 20.71
N LEU A 416 -41.78 -7.62 20.53
CA LEU A 416 -41.03 -6.53 19.91
C LEU A 416 -41.28 -6.44 18.40
N SER A 417 -41.26 -5.23 17.82
CA SER A 417 -41.15 -5.09 16.35
C SER A 417 -39.76 -5.49 15.87
N ASP A 418 -39.58 -5.74 14.57
CA ASP A 418 -38.27 -6.15 14.03
C ASP A 418 -37.18 -5.10 14.28
N ALA A 419 -37.53 -3.81 14.18
CA ALA A 419 -36.61 -2.71 14.48
C ALA A 419 -36.28 -2.61 15.98
N ASP A 420 -37.27 -2.83 16.86
CA ASP A 420 -37.03 -2.82 18.32
C ASP A 420 -36.21 -4.05 18.77
N LEU A 421 -36.36 -5.18 18.07
CA LEU A 421 -35.59 -6.41 18.29
C LEU A 421 -34.13 -6.25 17.82
N GLU A 422 -33.89 -5.62 16.67
CA GLU A 422 -32.54 -5.27 16.18
C GLU A 422 -31.85 -4.24 17.10
N GLU A 423 -32.59 -3.24 17.62
CA GLU A 423 -32.05 -2.32 18.62
C GLU A 423 -31.76 -3.03 19.95
N HIS A 424 -32.60 -3.99 20.36
CA HIS A 424 -32.38 -4.82 21.54
C HIS A 424 -31.12 -5.69 21.37
N LEU A 425 -30.95 -6.38 20.24
CA LEU A 425 -29.73 -7.14 19.91
C LEU A 425 -28.48 -6.25 19.95
N THR A 426 -28.55 -5.07 19.35
CA THR A 426 -27.45 -4.08 19.33
C THR A 426 -27.10 -3.61 20.75
N ARG A 427 -28.08 -3.51 21.65
CA ARG A 427 -27.91 -3.13 23.05
C ARG A 427 -27.29 -4.25 23.88
N VAL A 428 -27.79 -5.48 23.74
CA VAL A 428 -27.33 -6.63 24.52
C VAL A 428 -25.95 -7.11 24.07
N SER A 429 -25.61 -7.05 22.78
CA SER A 429 -24.26 -7.36 22.26
C SER A 429 -23.14 -6.43 22.77
N GLN A 430 -23.50 -5.32 23.45
CA GLN A 430 -22.56 -4.42 24.13
C GLN A 430 -22.43 -4.72 25.64
N THR A 431 -23.07 -5.80 26.11
CA THR A 431 -23.04 -6.29 27.50
C THR A 431 -22.48 -7.71 27.55
N ASP A 432 -22.00 -8.14 28.72
CA ASP A 432 -21.54 -9.52 28.95
C ASP A 432 -22.71 -10.51 29.23
N ASP A 433 -23.96 -10.15 28.89
CA ASP A 433 -25.16 -11.00 29.04
C ASP A 433 -25.37 -11.86 27.78
N PHE A 434 -24.62 -12.96 27.72
CA PHE A 434 -24.64 -13.88 26.59
C PHE A 434 -25.98 -14.62 26.44
N ASP A 435 -26.68 -14.89 27.54
CA ASP A 435 -27.96 -15.60 27.52
C ASP A 435 -29.06 -14.73 26.87
N ALA A 436 -29.09 -13.43 27.20
CA ALA A 436 -29.99 -12.48 26.54
C ALA A 436 -29.61 -12.23 25.06
N LEU A 437 -28.32 -12.28 24.73
CA LEU A 437 -27.83 -12.15 23.35
C LEU A 437 -28.30 -13.33 22.49
N GLU A 438 -28.13 -14.56 22.99
CA GLU A 438 -28.57 -15.80 22.33
C GLU A 438 -30.09 -15.80 22.14
N ALA A 439 -30.86 -15.41 23.16
CA ALA A 439 -32.33 -15.32 23.06
C ALA A 439 -32.81 -14.33 21.97
N ALA A 440 -32.13 -13.19 21.79
CA ALA A 440 -32.45 -12.22 20.74
C ALA A 440 -32.12 -12.75 19.33
N ILE A 441 -30.99 -13.45 19.18
CA ILE A 441 -30.60 -14.09 17.92
C ILE A 441 -31.61 -15.17 17.53
N VAL A 442 -31.98 -16.05 18.47
CA VAL A 442 -32.95 -17.14 18.23
C VAL A 442 -34.32 -16.62 17.80
N GLU A 443 -34.80 -15.51 18.36
CA GLU A 443 -36.07 -14.89 17.93
C GLU A 443 -35.96 -14.26 16.53
N MET A 444 -34.80 -13.70 16.15
CA MET A 444 -34.56 -13.23 14.78
C MET A 444 -34.52 -14.37 13.77
N GLU A 445 -33.78 -15.45 14.05
CA GLU A 445 -33.74 -16.66 13.20
C GLU A 445 -35.13 -17.30 13.05
N ARG A 446 -35.95 -17.28 14.11
CA ARG A 446 -37.35 -17.74 14.06
C ARG A 446 -38.22 -16.87 13.16
N ARG A 447 -38.00 -15.54 13.13
CA ARG A 447 -38.71 -14.61 12.23
C ARG A 447 -38.25 -14.76 10.79
N GLU A 448 -36.95 -14.89 10.55
CA GLU A 448 -36.38 -15.15 9.23
C GLU A 448 -36.90 -16.48 8.64
N SER A 449 -36.92 -17.54 9.46
CA SER A 449 -37.51 -18.85 9.11
C SER A 449 -39.03 -18.82 8.89
N ALA A 450 -39.73 -17.78 9.36
CA ALA A 450 -41.18 -17.60 9.22
C ALA A 450 -41.57 -16.55 8.16
N ALA A 451 -40.59 -15.82 7.61
CA ALA A 451 -40.82 -14.83 6.58
C ALA A 451 -41.06 -15.50 5.20
N PRO A 452 -41.98 -14.98 4.36
CA PRO A 452 -42.11 -15.47 3.00
C PRO A 452 -40.86 -15.11 2.18
N PRO A 453 -40.29 -16.05 1.40
CA PRO A 453 -38.99 -15.87 0.78
C PRO A 453 -38.96 -14.76 -0.27
N VAL A 454 -37.84 -14.02 -0.29
CA VAL A 454 -37.59 -12.92 -1.22
C VAL A 454 -37.00 -13.49 -2.52
N ASP A 455 -37.59 -13.08 -3.66
CA ASP A 455 -37.20 -13.42 -5.03
C ASP A 455 -37.03 -14.93 -5.35
N ALA A 456 -38.09 -15.54 -5.91
CA ALA A 456 -38.09 -16.93 -6.40
C ALA A 456 -37.00 -17.25 -7.46
N LYS A 457 -36.34 -16.23 -8.03
CA LYS A 457 -35.15 -16.41 -8.89
C LYS A 457 -33.90 -16.81 -8.12
N GLN A 458 -33.74 -16.31 -6.89
CA GLN A 458 -32.59 -16.62 -6.06
C GLN A 458 -32.75 -18.02 -5.49
N GLN A 459 -33.91 -18.35 -4.91
CA GLN A 459 -34.23 -19.73 -4.48
C GLN A 459 -33.99 -20.75 -5.61
N ALA A 460 -34.50 -20.48 -6.82
CA ALA A 460 -34.26 -21.37 -7.96
C ALA A 460 -32.78 -21.41 -8.40
N ALA A 461 -31.94 -20.40 -8.10
CA ALA A 461 -30.50 -20.46 -8.32
C ALA A 461 -29.80 -21.31 -7.25
N ASP A 462 -30.11 -21.08 -5.98
CA ASP A 462 -29.55 -21.79 -4.83
C ASP A 462 -29.93 -23.28 -4.88
N GLU A 463 -31.18 -23.61 -5.20
CA GLU A 463 -31.65 -24.99 -5.44
C GLU A 463 -30.89 -25.69 -6.58
N ARG A 464 -30.54 -24.96 -7.65
CA ARG A 464 -29.74 -25.51 -8.76
C ARG A 464 -28.29 -25.72 -8.36
N GLU A 465 -27.70 -24.79 -7.63
CA GLU A 465 -26.33 -24.91 -7.13
C GLU A 465 -26.21 -26.10 -6.15
N GLN A 466 -27.20 -26.27 -5.26
CA GLN A 466 -27.30 -27.42 -4.36
C GLN A 466 -27.48 -28.75 -5.12
N GLN A 467 -28.35 -28.78 -6.15
CA GLN A 467 -28.50 -29.97 -7.02
C GLN A 467 -27.21 -30.32 -7.77
N GLN A 468 -26.45 -29.32 -8.24
CA GLN A 468 -25.17 -29.54 -8.90
C GLN A 468 -24.11 -30.05 -7.91
N TRP A 469 -24.05 -29.51 -6.70
CA TRP A 469 -23.17 -30.00 -5.64
C TRP A 469 -23.48 -31.46 -5.26
N GLU A 470 -24.76 -31.78 -5.03
CA GLU A 470 -25.18 -33.16 -4.76
C GLU A 470 -24.87 -34.12 -5.91
N GLN A 471 -24.97 -33.67 -7.16
CA GLN A 471 -24.59 -34.48 -8.33
C GLN A 471 -23.07 -34.69 -8.37
N PHE A 472 -22.28 -33.67 -8.05
CA PHE A 472 -20.83 -33.76 -7.94
C PHE A 472 -20.39 -34.76 -6.86
N GLU A 473 -20.93 -34.66 -5.63
CA GLU A 473 -20.64 -35.61 -4.55
C GLU A 473 -20.99 -37.05 -4.94
N LYS A 474 -22.16 -37.28 -5.55
CA LYS A 474 -22.57 -38.62 -6.03
C LYS A 474 -21.62 -39.17 -7.10
N LEU A 475 -21.04 -38.33 -7.96
CA LEU A 475 -20.06 -38.74 -8.96
C LEU A 475 -18.72 -39.11 -8.30
N ILE A 476 -18.23 -38.29 -7.37
CA ILE A 476 -17.02 -38.58 -6.56
C ILE A 476 -17.18 -39.89 -5.77
N ASP A 477 -18.30 -40.08 -5.07
CA ASP A 477 -18.59 -41.31 -4.30
C ASP A 477 -18.69 -42.55 -5.20
N SER A 478 -19.09 -42.38 -6.46
CA SER A 478 -19.10 -43.44 -7.46
C SER A 478 -17.73 -43.70 -8.12
N GLY A 479 -16.68 -42.98 -7.70
CA GLY A 479 -15.30 -43.20 -8.10
C GLY A 479 -14.86 -42.50 -9.40
N TRP A 480 -15.58 -41.45 -9.82
CA TRP A 480 -15.13 -40.59 -10.92
C TRP A 480 -13.95 -39.72 -10.49
N ASP A 481 -13.09 -39.35 -11.44
CA ASP A 481 -12.08 -38.32 -11.19
C ASP A 481 -12.74 -36.95 -11.01
N GLU A 482 -12.08 -36.07 -10.25
CA GLU A 482 -12.62 -34.78 -9.82
C GLU A 482 -12.97 -33.85 -10.99
N GLU A 483 -12.18 -33.90 -12.08
CA GLU A 483 -12.33 -32.99 -13.22
C GLU A 483 -13.48 -33.44 -14.13
N SER A 484 -13.63 -34.75 -14.35
CA SER A 484 -14.79 -35.34 -15.04
C SER A 484 -16.08 -35.22 -14.22
N ALA A 485 -16.03 -35.43 -12.90
CA ALA A 485 -17.17 -35.25 -12.02
C ALA A 485 -17.67 -33.80 -12.03
N ALA A 486 -16.75 -32.82 -11.96
CA ALA A 486 -17.07 -31.40 -12.07
C ALA A 486 -17.61 -31.03 -13.47
N ALA A 487 -17.14 -31.70 -14.53
CA ALA A 487 -17.60 -31.43 -15.89
C ALA A 487 -19.06 -31.83 -16.10
N GLU A 488 -19.45 -33.00 -15.61
CA GLU A 488 -20.81 -33.53 -15.70
C GLU A 488 -21.78 -32.79 -14.75
N ALA A 489 -21.35 -32.46 -13.53
CA ALA A 489 -22.19 -31.78 -12.54
C ALA A 489 -22.42 -30.28 -12.84
N TYR A 490 -21.37 -29.53 -13.18
CA TYR A 490 -21.45 -28.08 -13.39
C TYR A 490 -21.57 -27.67 -14.87
N GLY A 491 -21.58 -28.63 -15.79
CA GLY A 491 -21.69 -28.39 -17.24
C GLY A 491 -20.49 -27.65 -17.85
N ARG A 492 -19.32 -27.65 -17.19
CA ARG A 492 -18.09 -26.98 -17.66
C ARG A 492 -17.09 -28.02 -18.18
N SER A 493 -16.79 -27.97 -19.47
CA SER A 493 -15.79 -28.89 -20.05
C SER A 493 -14.44 -28.80 -19.33
N VAL A 494 -13.71 -29.92 -19.29
CA VAL A 494 -12.37 -30.00 -18.67
C VAL A 494 -11.41 -28.93 -19.26
N GLU A 495 -11.48 -28.66 -20.57
CA GLU A 495 -10.72 -27.57 -21.21
C GLU A 495 -11.06 -26.19 -20.61
N GLN A 496 -12.33 -25.92 -20.30
CA GLN A 496 -12.75 -24.68 -19.66
C GLN A 496 -12.28 -24.59 -18.20
N GLN A 497 -12.32 -25.70 -17.46
CA GLN A 497 -11.81 -25.75 -16.08
C GLN A 497 -10.31 -25.47 -16.02
N HIS A 498 -9.50 -26.10 -16.88
CA HIS A 498 -8.07 -25.80 -16.98
C HIS A 498 -7.82 -24.34 -17.40
N ARG A 499 -8.60 -23.79 -18.33
CA ARG A 499 -8.45 -22.39 -18.76
C ARG A 499 -8.79 -21.40 -17.64
N ASP A 500 -9.84 -21.64 -16.87
CA ASP A 500 -10.22 -20.83 -15.71
C ASP A 500 -9.13 -20.89 -14.62
N ARG A 501 -8.64 -22.10 -14.29
CA ARG A 501 -7.53 -22.33 -13.34
C ARG A 501 -6.23 -21.64 -13.80
N ALA A 502 -5.93 -21.66 -15.10
CA ALA A 502 -4.77 -20.99 -15.67
C ALA A 502 -4.91 -19.46 -15.62
N ILE A 503 -6.10 -18.92 -15.92
CA ILE A 503 -6.42 -17.48 -15.78
C ILE A 503 -6.25 -17.04 -14.31
N GLU A 504 -6.74 -17.82 -13.36
CA GLU A 504 -6.60 -17.56 -11.93
C GLU A 504 -5.13 -17.57 -11.50
N SER A 505 -4.37 -18.62 -11.86
CA SER A 505 -2.92 -18.72 -11.62
C SER A 505 -2.13 -17.54 -12.21
N LEU A 506 -2.47 -17.09 -13.42
CA LEU A 506 -1.85 -15.93 -14.06
C LEU A 506 -2.21 -14.63 -13.31
N ARG A 507 -3.46 -14.45 -12.89
CA ARG A 507 -3.90 -13.27 -12.12
C ARG A 507 -3.30 -13.25 -10.71
N ALA A 508 -3.17 -14.39 -10.05
CA ALA A 508 -2.50 -14.55 -8.76
C ALA A 508 -1.00 -14.23 -8.84
N ARG A 509 -0.36 -14.52 -9.98
CA ARG A 509 1.02 -14.05 -10.30
C ARG A 509 1.10 -12.56 -10.65
N GLY A 510 -0.03 -11.87 -10.77
CA GLY A 510 -0.10 -10.41 -10.99
C GLY A 510 -0.32 -9.97 -12.44
N TYR A 511 -0.51 -10.91 -13.38
CA TYR A 511 -0.76 -10.58 -14.78
C TYR A 511 -2.17 -10.02 -14.99
N THR A 512 -2.30 -9.06 -15.92
CA THR A 512 -3.57 -8.42 -16.28
C THR A 512 -3.90 -8.60 -17.76
N GLY A 513 -5.14 -8.97 -18.05
CA GLY A 513 -5.63 -9.22 -19.41
C GLY A 513 -7.11 -9.63 -19.40
N ARG A 514 -7.79 -9.46 -20.53
CA ARG A 514 -9.23 -9.73 -20.70
C ARG A 514 -9.57 -11.22 -20.66
N GLY A 515 -8.61 -12.10 -20.96
CA GLY A 515 -8.75 -13.55 -20.91
C GLY A 515 -7.39 -14.26 -20.99
N PHE A 516 -7.42 -15.59 -21.06
CA PHE A 516 -6.24 -16.46 -21.06
C PHE A 516 -5.14 -15.98 -22.03
N ASP A 517 -5.48 -15.75 -23.30
CA ASP A 517 -4.51 -15.42 -24.35
C ASP A 517 -3.73 -14.12 -24.09
N GLU A 518 -4.35 -13.10 -23.48
CA GLU A 518 -3.64 -11.86 -23.13
C GLU A 518 -2.75 -12.06 -21.90
N LEU A 519 -3.23 -12.82 -20.92
CA LEU A 519 -2.50 -13.14 -19.69
C LEU A 519 -1.29 -14.05 -19.97
N ALA A 520 -1.48 -15.10 -20.77
CA ALA A 520 -0.44 -16.05 -21.15
C ALA A 520 0.63 -15.38 -22.01
N ARG A 521 0.26 -14.50 -22.97
CA ARG A 521 1.24 -13.70 -23.73
C ARG A 521 2.01 -12.71 -22.85
N ALA A 522 1.36 -12.12 -21.84
CA ALA A 522 2.04 -11.26 -20.89
C ALA A 522 3.07 -12.03 -20.07
N ALA A 523 2.71 -13.20 -19.53
CA ALA A 523 3.61 -14.04 -18.76
C ALA A 523 4.73 -14.68 -19.62
N PHE A 524 4.44 -15.01 -20.88
CA PHE A 524 5.46 -15.54 -21.79
C PHE A 524 6.56 -14.54 -22.11
N ARG A 525 6.26 -13.23 -22.17
CA ARG A 525 7.30 -12.19 -22.34
C ARG A 525 8.30 -12.19 -21.19
N ASP A 526 7.84 -12.35 -19.96
CA ASP A 526 8.72 -12.43 -18.79
C ASP A 526 9.61 -13.70 -18.87
N VAL A 527 9.03 -14.85 -19.23
CA VAL A 527 9.80 -16.11 -19.43
C VAL A 527 10.85 -15.98 -20.53
N VAL A 528 10.51 -15.35 -21.66
CA VAL A 528 11.45 -15.06 -22.75
C VAL A 528 12.57 -14.13 -22.30
N TYR A 529 12.23 -13.11 -21.50
CA TYR A 529 13.19 -12.15 -20.97
C TYR A 529 14.14 -12.79 -19.93
N ASP A 530 13.63 -13.65 -19.05
CA ASP A 530 14.42 -14.42 -18.09
C ASP A 530 15.39 -15.39 -18.81
N GLN A 531 14.95 -16.07 -19.87
CA GLN A 531 15.83 -16.90 -20.72
C GLN A 531 16.89 -16.05 -21.43
N TYR A 532 16.53 -14.87 -21.93
CA TYR A 532 17.47 -13.94 -22.55
C TYR A 532 18.57 -13.51 -21.58
N LEU A 533 18.21 -13.11 -20.35
CA LEU A 533 19.18 -12.67 -19.34
C LEU A 533 20.12 -13.80 -18.90
N ALA A 534 19.61 -15.02 -18.73
CA ALA A 534 20.43 -16.18 -18.38
C ALA A 534 21.46 -16.51 -19.48
N ALA A 535 21.02 -16.47 -20.74
CA ALA A 535 21.91 -16.68 -21.88
C ALA A 535 22.89 -15.51 -22.11
N GLU A 536 22.50 -14.26 -21.84
CA GLU A 536 23.40 -13.09 -21.92
C GLU A 536 24.55 -13.20 -20.92
N ASP A 537 24.28 -13.64 -19.68
CA ASP A 537 25.29 -13.87 -18.64
C ASP A 537 26.26 -15.01 -19.02
N GLU A 538 25.72 -16.17 -19.44
CA GLU A 538 26.51 -17.36 -19.74
C GLU A 538 27.37 -17.22 -21.02
N THR A 539 26.80 -16.64 -22.09
CA THR A 539 27.54 -16.29 -23.32
C THR A 539 28.39 -15.03 -23.19
N ARG A 540 28.32 -14.31 -22.06
CA ARG A 540 29.00 -13.03 -21.82
C ARG A 540 28.68 -11.96 -22.87
N GLY A 541 27.44 -11.94 -23.34
CA GLY A 541 26.95 -11.06 -24.40
C GLY A 541 27.29 -11.49 -25.83
N HIS A 542 27.98 -12.62 -26.04
CA HIS A 542 28.28 -13.15 -27.38
C HIS A 542 27.08 -13.94 -27.94
N MET A 543 26.00 -13.23 -28.26
CA MET A 543 24.70 -13.81 -28.64
C MET A 543 24.48 -13.95 -30.16
N LEU A 544 25.24 -13.22 -30.98
CA LEU A 544 25.08 -13.19 -32.44
C LEU A 544 26.31 -13.72 -33.16
N ASN A 545 26.09 -14.44 -34.27
CA ASN A 545 27.15 -14.70 -35.24
C ASN A 545 27.37 -13.49 -36.16
N ALA A 546 28.43 -13.53 -36.98
CA ALA A 546 28.78 -12.45 -37.89
C ALA A 546 27.64 -12.04 -38.85
N ALA A 547 26.79 -12.98 -39.28
CA ALA A 547 25.64 -12.68 -40.13
C ALA A 547 24.47 -12.05 -39.36
N GLY A 548 24.29 -12.38 -38.07
CA GLY A 548 23.34 -11.73 -37.17
C GLY A 548 23.71 -10.28 -36.91
N THR A 549 24.97 -10.03 -36.57
CA THR A 549 25.53 -8.68 -36.36
C THR A 549 25.46 -7.84 -37.63
N ALA A 550 25.85 -8.38 -38.79
CA ALA A 550 25.78 -7.67 -40.07
C ALA A 550 24.34 -7.36 -40.52
N ALA A 551 23.36 -8.17 -40.13
CA ALA A 551 21.95 -7.95 -40.40
C ALA A 551 21.24 -7.05 -39.36
N GLY A 552 21.97 -6.53 -38.34
CA GLY A 552 21.40 -5.66 -37.31
C GLY A 552 20.30 -6.33 -36.47
N ILE A 553 20.39 -7.65 -36.28
CA ILE A 553 19.38 -8.41 -35.54
C ILE A 553 19.51 -8.11 -34.05
N ASP A 554 18.41 -7.73 -33.40
CA ASP A 554 18.32 -7.70 -31.94
C ASP A 554 18.48 -9.13 -31.37
N PRO A 555 19.45 -9.37 -30.46
CA PRO A 555 19.64 -10.66 -29.80
C PRO A 555 18.39 -11.19 -29.09
N HIS A 556 17.63 -10.32 -28.41
CA HIS A 556 16.42 -10.71 -27.68
C HIS A 556 15.36 -11.28 -28.65
N SER A 557 15.23 -10.70 -29.84
CA SER A 557 14.36 -11.20 -30.92
C SER A 557 14.65 -12.63 -31.42
N LEU A 558 15.74 -13.29 -30.99
CA LEU A 558 16.04 -14.68 -31.35
C LEU A 558 15.36 -15.72 -30.43
N PHE A 559 14.97 -15.31 -29.22
CA PHE A 559 14.27 -16.17 -28.26
C PHE A 559 12.80 -16.39 -28.66
N GLY A 560 12.23 -15.46 -29.43
CA GLY A 560 10.95 -15.62 -30.11
C GLY A 560 11.04 -16.11 -31.57
N GLY A 561 9.92 -16.58 -32.09
CA GLY A 561 9.69 -16.88 -33.49
C GLY A 561 10.35 -18.18 -34.00
N ASN A 562 10.47 -18.30 -35.32
CA ASN A 562 10.89 -19.53 -35.99
C ASN A 562 12.31 -19.98 -35.59
N ALA A 563 12.45 -21.24 -35.15
CA ALA A 563 13.72 -21.84 -34.73
C ALA A 563 14.82 -21.80 -35.81
N ALA A 564 14.46 -21.92 -37.09
CA ALA A 564 15.41 -21.82 -38.20
C ALA A 564 15.96 -20.39 -38.36
N ARG A 565 15.16 -19.35 -38.09
CA ARG A 565 15.65 -17.95 -38.03
C ARG A 565 16.60 -17.79 -36.85
N ALA A 566 16.22 -18.28 -35.68
CA ALA A 566 17.02 -18.15 -34.47
C ALA A 566 18.42 -18.78 -34.62
N ARG A 567 18.49 -20.08 -34.98
CA ARG A 567 19.76 -20.79 -35.20
C ARG A 567 20.59 -20.25 -36.38
N LYS A 568 19.98 -19.56 -37.36
CA LYS A 568 20.71 -18.91 -38.47
C LYS A 568 21.54 -17.70 -38.01
N TYR A 569 21.05 -16.94 -37.02
CA TYR A 569 21.67 -15.66 -36.61
C TYR A 569 22.36 -15.71 -35.23
N ALA A 570 22.05 -16.72 -34.42
CA ALA A 570 22.73 -16.99 -33.14
C ALA A 570 24.21 -17.32 -33.31
N SER A 571 25.01 -16.93 -32.31
CA SER A 571 26.38 -17.42 -32.08
C SER A 571 26.41 -18.94 -31.84
N ASP A 572 27.59 -19.54 -31.78
CA ASP A 572 27.70 -20.98 -31.48
C ASP A 572 27.47 -21.24 -29.98
N GLU A 573 27.90 -20.31 -29.13
CA GLU A 573 27.65 -20.29 -27.69
C GLU A 573 26.14 -20.23 -27.37
N LEU A 574 25.36 -19.41 -28.08
CA LEU A 574 23.90 -19.34 -27.89
C LEU A 574 23.18 -20.59 -28.42
N LYS A 575 23.72 -21.28 -29.45
CA LYS A 575 23.17 -22.57 -29.89
C LYS A 575 23.41 -23.65 -28.86
N GLU A 576 24.63 -23.76 -28.35
CA GLU A 576 24.97 -24.69 -27.26
C GLU A 576 24.13 -24.42 -26.01
N TRP A 577 23.90 -23.14 -25.68
CA TRP A 577 23.00 -22.75 -24.60
C TRP A 577 21.56 -23.28 -24.81
N TRP A 578 20.97 -23.10 -25.99
CA TRP A 578 19.63 -23.66 -26.29
C TRP A 578 19.59 -25.18 -26.39
N ASP A 579 20.69 -25.82 -26.78
CA ASP A 579 20.77 -27.29 -26.84
C ASP A 579 20.83 -27.90 -25.42
N ASN A 580 21.40 -27.17 -24.44
CA ASN A 580 21.45 -27.57 -23.03
C ASN A 580 20.18 -27.18 -22.23
N HIS A 581 19.63 -25.99 -22.45
CA HIS A 581 18.52 -25.43 -21.65
C HIS A 581 17.13 -25.53 -22.33
N GLY A 582 17.10 -25.83 -23.63
CA GLY A 582 15.89 -25.76 -24.45
C GLY A 582 15.49 -24.33 -24.80
N ARG A 583 14.70 -24.19 -25.88
CA ARG A 583 14.09 -22.91 -26.29
C ARG A 583 12.57 -23.05 -26.29
N ILE A 584 11.91 -22.46 -25.30
CA ILE A 584 10.45 -22.56 -25.13
C ILE A 584 9.75 -21.71 -26.18
N THR A 585 8.70 -22.24 -26.81
CA THR A 585 7.80 -21.48 -27.71
C THR A 585 6.54 -21.06 -26.97
N TYR A 586 5.84 -20.03 -27.44
CA TYR A 586 4.57 -19.63 -26.85
C TYR A 586 3.57 -20.80 -26.81
N ASP A 587 3.56 -21.61 -27.86
CA ASP A 587 2.65 -22.74 -28.04
C ASP A 587 2.94 -23.87 -27.02
N ALA A 588 4.22 -24.13 -26.73
CA ALA A 588 4.63 -25.08 -25.70
C ALA A 588 4.30 -24.58 -24.29
N TYR A 589 4.48 -23.29 -24.03
CA TYR A 589 4.16 -22.62 -22.76
C TYR A 589 2.64 -22.54 -22.50
N ALA A 590 1.86 -22.24 -23.53
CA ALA A 590 0.40 -22.19 -23.42
C ALA A 590 -0.21 -23.58 -23.18
N ALA A 591 0.37 -24.64 -23.77
CA ALA A 591 -0.03 -26.02 -23.49
C ALA A 591 0.29 -26.44 -22.04
N ASP A 592 1.48 -26.08 -21.53
CA ASP A 592 1.89 -26.34 -20.14
C ASP A 592 0.94 -25.66 -19.13
N LEU A 593 0.58 -24.40 -19.37
CA LEU A 593 -0.40 -23.66 -18.57
C LEU A 593 -1.81 -24.29 -18.57
N LEU A 594 -2.16 -25.05 -19.60
CA LEU A 594 -3.47 -25.71 -19.75
C LEU A 594 -3.46 -27.19 -19.31
N GLY A 595 -2.30 -27.73 -18.90
CA GLY A 595 -2.17 -29.13 -18.47
C GLY A 595 -2.33 -30.17 -19.59
N ASP A 596 -2.31 -29.75 -20.86
CA ASP A 596 -2.76 -30.56 -21.99
C ASP A 596 -1.63 -31.41 -22.61
N THR A 597 -1.90 -32.69 -22.86
CA THR A 597 -0.89 -33.68 -23.29
C THR A 597 -0.91 -33.90 -24.81
N GLU A 598 0.18 -33.47 -25.47
CA GLU A 598 0.55 -33.64 -26.89
C GLU A 598 -0.48 -33.34 -28.00
N ALA A 599 -1.67 -33.94 -27.99
CA ALA A 599 -2.63 -33.90 -29.09
C ALA A 599 -3.21 -32.50 -29.39
N ALA A 600 -3.37 -31.64 -28.39
CA ALA A 600 -3.90 -30.29 -28.58
C ALA A 600 -2.88 -29.29 -29.16
N ARG A 601 -1.58 -29.57 -29.06
CA ARG A 601 -0.51 -28.67 -29.54
C ARG A 601 -0.57 -28.41 -31.05
N ASP A 602 -0.89 -29.43 -31.84
CA ASP A 602 -0.72 -29.40 -33.30
C ASP A 602 -1.78 -28.58 -34.07
N ALA A 603 -2.91 -28.24 -33.45
CA ALA A 603 -4.06 -27.69 -34.18
C ALA A 603 -4.29 -26.17 -34.00
N ARG A 604 -4.10 -25.63 -32.80
CA ARG A 604 -4.58 -24.27 -32.44
C ARG A 604 -3.51 -23.19 -32.44
N PHE A 605 -2.27 -23.57 -32.13
CA PHE A 605 -1.14 -22.66 -32.05
C PHE A 605 -0.01 -23.26 -32.90
N LYS A 606 0.19 -22.71 -34.10
CA LYS A 606 1.31 -23.07 -34.97
C LYS A 606 2.34 -21.96 -34.95
N THR A 607 3.57 -22.31 -34.59
CA THR A 607 4.73 -21.41 -34.42
C THR A 607 5.04 -20.63 -35.70
N GLY A 608 4.35 -19.52 -35.92
CA GLY A 608 4.48 -18.70 -37.13
C GLY A 608 4.07 -17.23 -36.98
N GLY A 609 3.70 -16.80 -35.77
CA GLY A 609 3.10 -15.48 -35.53
C GLY A 609 3.44 -14.83 -34.19
N GLU A 610 4.67 -15.00 -33.70
CA GLU A 610 5.18 -14.32 -32.49
C GLU A 610 5.66 -12.87 -32.75
N ASP A 611 5.19 -12.22 -33.83
CA ASP A 611 5.56 -10.84 -34.18
C ASP A 611 5.13 -9.79 -33.14
N TRP A 612 4.27 -10.17 -32.20
CA TRP A 612 3.86 -9.38 -31.03
C TRP A 612 4.91 -9.37 -29.89
N LEU A 613 6.03 -10.08 -30.02
CA LEU A 613 7.21 -9.99 -29.15
C LEU A 613 8.20 -8.88 -29.58
N ARG A 614 7.98 -8.25 -30.74
CA ARG A 614 8.86 -7.21 -31.31
C ARG A 614 8.56 -5.81 -30.77
#